data_AF-A0A8H6SRR0-F1
#
_entry.id   AF-A0A8H6SRR0-F1
#
_cell.length_a   1.000
_cell.length_b   1.000
_cell.length_c   1.000
_cell.angle_alpha   90.00
_cell.angle_beta   90.00
_cell.angle_gamma   90.00
#
_symmetry.space_group_name_H-M   'P 1'
#
loop_
_entity.id
_entity.type
_entity.pdbx_description
1 polymer ?
#
loop_
_entity_poly.entity_id
_entity_poly.type
_entity_poly.pdbx_seq_one_letter_code
_entity_poly.pdbx_strand_id
1 'polypeptide(L)'
;MAVMSYDIIVRQLAIRSDVLIENFKPGSTPTIPYSSPSTHNATSTALEKWDLHPAAIHPYNPDLIYTRVSGYGQTGPWEPRPGYASVCEAESGFRYINGFPDEASGALNGPPVRPNISLGDSVAGLHAAFGTVLALLQRQRKKEAGEAGGTTVDVSILESMLNLMEGIIPEYDRKSKIRGPSGSSVTGIVPTNAYPCLPASSSSTTPVYIVIGANGDTLYARLMHLIGAPHLASPQYAQNHQRAVPAAQSAIEEAIRAWTSVRSTTDVEQALEAAKIPVGRVVNVKDMVEQGEQLRARGAIQDVWVPSKGEDGWSVKMQGTFPVLEGCEAKPRWAGPDLGAHTGDVLGGLLGLSEAELQRLKEKDIIG
;
A
#
# COMPACT_ATOMS: atom_id res chain seq x y z
N MET A 1 16.13 13.66 44.36
CA MET A 1 15.48 12.79 43.36
C MET A 1 15.97 13.21 41.99
N ALA A 2 16.61 12.30 41.26
CA ALA A 2 17.11 12.60 39.91
C ALA A 2 15.92 12.85 38.98
N VAL A 3 16.01 13.92 38.20
CA VAL A 3 14.98 14.30 37.22
C VAL A 3 15.04 13.26 36.10
N MET A 4 13.90 12.63 35.77
CA MET A 4 13.80 11.76 34.61
C MET A 4 14.06 12.57 33.32
N SER A 5 15.08 12.20 32.53
CA SER A 5 15.28 12.73 31.18
C SER A 5 14.27 12.12 30.20
N TYR A 6 14.09 12.73 29.02
CA TYR A 6 13.17 12.21 28.00
C TYR A 6 13.50 10.77 27.57
N ASP A 7 14.80 10.43 27.48
CA ASP A 7 15.28 9.08 27.18
C ASP A 7 14.75 8.05 28.18
N ILE A 8 14.59 8.43 29.46
CA ILE A 8 14.06 7.55 30.50
C ILE A 8 12.56 7.29 30.28
N ILE A 9 11.80 8.30 29.84
CA ILE A 9 10.35 8.17 29.60
C ILE A 9 10.08 7.20 28.45
N VAL A 10 10.71 7.44 27.29
CA VAL A 10 10.50 6.60 26.09
C VAL A 10 10.96 5.18 26.34
N ARG A 11 12.08 5.00 27.05
CA ARG A 11 12.57 3.67 27.45
C ARG A 11 11.59 2.94 28.36
N GLN A 12 11.02 3.62 29.36
CA GLN A 12 10.01 3.02 30.23
C GLN A 12 8.75 2.61 29.47
N LEU A 13 8.32 3.41 28.50
CA LEU A 13 7.22 3.04 27.61
C LEU A 13 7.57 1.79 26.79
N ALA A 14 8.75 1.73 26.16
CA ALA A 14 9.20 0.57 25.40
C ALA A 14 9.23 -0.72 26.25
N ILE A 15 9.64 -0.63 27.52
CA ILE A 15 9.65 -1.78 28.45
C ILE A 15 8.24 -2.29 28.75
N ARG A 16 7.20 -1.44 28.68
CA ARG A 16 5.79 -1.81 28.92
C ARG A 16 5.01 -2.14 27.64
N SER A 17 5.62 -1.98 26.47
CA SER A 17 4.97 -2.19 25.17
C SER A 17 5.09 -3.63 24.68
N ASP A 18 4.11 -4.03 23.88
CA ASP A 18 4.17 -5.27 23.10
C ASP A 18 4.94 -5.12 21.79
N VAL A 19 4.76 -3.97 21.13
CA VAL A 19 5.33 -3.66 19.83
C VAL A 19 5.85 -2.22 19.85
N LEU A 20 7.07 -2.02 19.34
CA LEU A 20 7.63 -0.72 18.99
C LEU A 20 7.71 -0.62 17.46
N ILE A 21 7.03 0.37 16.89
CA ILE A 21 7.03 0.63 15.44
C ILE A 21 7.81 1.91 15.17
N GLU A 22 8.70 1.87 14.18
CA GLU A 22 9.49 3.03 13.76
C GLU A 22 9.73 3.03 12.25
N ASN A 23 9.86 4.21 11.67
CA ASN A 23 10.20 4.41 10.26
C ASN A 23 11.31 5.47 10.06
N PHE A 24 12.22 5.57 11.02
CA PHE A 24 13.37 6.45 10.90
C PHE A 24 14.33 5.91 9.85
N LYS A 25 15.06 6.83 9.23
CA LYS A 25 16.13 6.48 8.31
C LYS A 25 17.15 5.59 9.04
N PRO A 26 17.53 4.43 8.48
CA PRO A 26 18.66 3.68 8.97
C PRO A 26 19.92 4.56 8.87
N GLY A 27 20.80 4.40 9.85
CA GLY A 27 21.87 5.35 10.15
C GLY A 27 22.77 5.71 8.97
N SER A 28 23.41 6.86 9.09
CA SER A 28 24.67 7.13 8.39
C SER A 28 25.81 6.49 9.17
N THR A 29 26.83 5.98 8.47
CA THR A 29 28.07 5.45 9.05
C THR A 29 28.58 6.35 10.18
N PRO A 30 28.95 5.81 11.36
CA PRO A 30 29.56 6.63 12.41
C PRO A 30 30.83 7.28 11.87
N THR A 31 30.95 8.60 11.95
CA THR A 31 32.17 9.34 11.61
C THR A 31 33.19 9.25 12.75
N ILE A 32 33.36 8.08 13.36
CA ILE A 32 34.39 7.82 14.38
C ILE A 32 35.00 6.44 14.10
N PRO A 33 36.32 6.34 13.86
CA PRO A 33 36.99 5.05 13.76
C PRO A 33 37.15 4.50 15.18
N TYR A 34 36.49 3.40 15.51
CA TYR A 34 36.89 2.60 16.67
C TYR A 34 37.23 1.17 16.27
N SER A 35 38.46 0.83 16.60
CA SER A 35 39.16 -0.42 16.43
C SER A 35 38.53 -1.54 17.25
N SER A 36 37.76 -2.42 16.61
CA SER A 36 37.57 -3.80 17.06
C SER A 36 37.06 -4.67 15.90
N PRO A 37 37.66 -5.84 15.58
CA PRO A 37 37.32 -6.59 14.37
C PRO A 37 36.10 -7.52 14.47
N SER A 38 35.28 -7.45 15.54
CA SER A 38 34.26 -8.47 15.82
C SER A 38 32.80 -8.00 15.89
N THR A 39 32.50 -6.74 15.63
CA THR A 39 31.11 -6.24 15.53
C THR A 39 30.78 -5.93 14.08
N HIS A 40 29.90 -6.75 13.49
CA HIS A 40 29.22 -6.43 12.23
C HIS A 40 28.77 -4.98 12.24
N ASN A 41 29.12 -4.24 11.18
CA ASN A 41 28.80 -2.84 10.90
C ASN A 41 27.47 -2.39 11.52
N ALA A 42 27.52 -1.85 12.75
CA ALA A 42 26.32 -1.34 13.42
C ALA A 42 26.03 0.03 12.85
N THR A 43 25.08 0.08 11.91
CA THR A 43 24.60 1.35 11.41
C THR A 43 23.80 2.07 12.50
N SER A 44 24.12 3.35 12.75
CA SER A 44 23.57 4.12 13.88
C SER A 44 22.25 4.78 13.48
N THR A 45 21.12 4.05 13.55
CA THR A 45 19.79 4.63 13.35
C THR A 45 19.39 5.50 14.55
N ALA A 46 18.24 6.17 14.48
CA ALA A 46 17.71 6.97 15.59
C ALA A 46 17.57 6.13 16.88
N LEU A 47 17.12 4.87 16.78
CA LEU A 47 16.96 4.01 17.95
C LEU A 47 18.29 3.63 18.60
N GLU A 48 19.35 3.42 17.82
CA GLU A 48 20.68 3.14 18.35
C GLU A 48 21.26 4.37 19.05
N LYS A 49 20.99 5.58 18.55
CA LYS A 49 21.41 6.83 19.20
C LYS A 49 20.68 7.11 20.52
N TRP A 50 19.47 6.57 20.69
CA TRP A 50 18.64 6.76 21.88
C TRP A 50 18.67 5.57 22.85
N ASP A 51 19.55 4.58 22.63
CA ASP A 51 19.59 3.33 23.41
C ASP A 51 18.23 2.58 23.47
N LEU A 52 17.45 2.66 22.39
CA LEU A 52 16.14 2.02 22.24
C LEU A 52 16.16 0.80 21.29
N HIS A 53 17.34 0.43 20.79
CA HIS A 53 17.51 -0.71 19.89
C HIS A 53 17.31 -2.07 20.61
N PRO A 54 17.08 -3.18 19.87
CA PRO A 54 16.75 -4.48 20.47
C PRO A 54 17.71 -4.94 21.56
N ALA A 55 19.02 -4.86 21.34
CA ALA A 55 20.02 -5.27 22.33
C ALA A 55 20.02 -4.41 23.62
N ALA A 56 19.52 -3.18 23.60
CA ALA A 56 19.41 -2.33 24.78
C ALA A 56 18.14 -2.57 25.60
N ILE A 57 17.03 -2.97 24.94
CA ILE A 57 15.71 -3.12 25.59
C ILE A 57 15.36 -4.57 25.93
N HIS A 58 15.77 -5.55 25.11
CA HIS A 58 15.46 -6.96 25.35
C HIS A 58 15.89 -7.49 26.74
N PRO A 59 16.98 -7.02 27.38
CA PRO A 59 17.28 -7.39 28.77
C PRO A 59 16.19 -7.00 29.79
N TYR A 60 15.35 -6.02 29.46
CA TYR A 60 14.28 -5.51 30.31
C TYR A 60 12.88 -5.94 29.83
N ASN A 61 12.71 -6.11 28.52
CA ASN A 61 11.49 -6.63 27.90
C ASN A 61 11.88 -7.60 26.77
N PRO A 62 12.13 -8.90 27.09
CA PRO A 62 12.55 -9.88 26.10
C PRO A 62 11.45 -10.23 25.09
N ASP A 63 10.21 -9.81 25.34
CA ASP A 63 9.04 -10.07 24.51
C ASP A 63 8.69 -8.93 23.55
N LEU A 64 9.43 -7.81 23.60
CA LEU A 64 9.19 -6.66 22.73
C LEU A 64 9.41 -7.01 21.26
N ILE A 65 8.40 -6.78 20.44
CA ILE A 65 8.53 -6.89 18.98
C ILE A 65 8.93 -5.53 18.42
N TYR A 66 9.96 -5.51 17.57
CA TYR A 66 10.32 -4.34 16.80
C TYR A 66 9.74 -4.45 15.41
N THR A 67 9.12 -3.40 14.89
CA THR A 67 8.75 -3.29 13.48
C THR A 67 9.38 -2.04 12.90
N ARG A 68 10.31 -2.23 11.98
CA ARG A 68 11.20 -1.19 11.46
C ARG A 68 10.95 -1.06 9.97
N VAL A 69 10.52 0.12 9.52
CA VAL A 69 10.21 0.38 8.11
C VAL A 69 11.24 1.34 7.53
N SER A 70 11.95 0.92 6.49
CA SER A 70 12.92 1.78 5.80
C SER A 70 12.79 1.68 4.28
N GLY A 71 13.55 2.50 3.55
CA GLY A 71 13.53 2.44 2.07
C GLY A 71 14.08 1.13 1.51
N TYR A 72 15.17 0.63 2.11
CA TYR A 72 16.04 -0.40 1.51
C TYR A 72 16.40 -1.54 2.49
N GLY A 73 15.77 -1.59 3.68
CA GLY A 73 16.01 -2.60 4.71
C GLY A 73 16.96 -2.11 5.82
N GLN A 74 17.10 -2.89 6.88
CA GLN A 74 18.08 -2.67 7.97
C GLN A 74 19.43 -3.34 7.68
N THR A 75 19.60 -3.95 6.50
CA THR A 75 20.84 -4.61 6.07
C THR A 75 21.11 -4.39 4.58
N GLY A 76 22.32 -4.72 4.14
CA GLY A 76 22.73 -4.60 2.74
C GLY A 76 23.40 -3.26 2.40
N PRO A 77 23.92 -3.11 1.17
CA PRO A 77 24.74 -1.94 0.78
C PRO A 77 23.95 -0.63 0.70
N TRP A 78 22.63 -0.70 0.63
CA TRP A 78 21.73 0.45 0.48
C TRP A 78 20.98 0.83 1.75
N GLU A 79 21.19 0.09 2.84
CA GLU A 79 20.66 0.39 4.17
C GLU A 79 20.83 1.88 4.58
N PRO A 80 21.99 2.55 4.41
CA PRO A 80 22.13 3.95 4.81
C PRO A 80 21.48 4.96 3.85
N ARG A 81 20.85 4.52 2.75
CA ARG A 81 20.21 5.42 1.78
C ARG A 81 18.88 5.94 2.33
N PRO A 82 18.59 7.25 2.19
CA PRO A 82 17.23 7.73 2.43
C PRO A 82 16.27 7.13 1.40
N GLY A 83 15.07 6.76 1.84
CA GLY A 83 14.05 6.18 0.97
C GLY A 83 12.69 6.79 1.21
N TYR A 84 11.98 7.02 0.12
CA TYR A 84 10.56 7.33 0.05
C TYR A 84 9.93 6.38 -0.97
N ALA A 85 8.61 6.17 -0.89
CA ALA A 85 7.86 5.42 -1.90
C ALA A 85 8.30 5.73 -3.34
N SER A 86 8.48 7.00 -3.67
CA SER A 86 8.78 7.41 -5.04
C SER A 86 10.08 6.85 -5.60
N VAL A 87 11.15 6.81 -4.80
CA VAL A 87 12.46 6.30 -5.23
C VAL A 87 12.49 4.78 -5.17
N CYS A 88 11.86 4.18 -4.18
CA CYS A 88 11.79 2.72 -4.06
C CYS A 88 10.89 2.09 -5.14
N GLU A 89 9.79 2.73 -5.51
CA GLU A 89 8.94 2.34 -6.67
C GLU A 89 9.76 2.36 -7.98
N ALA A 90 10.67 3.31 -8.15
CA ALA A 90 11.52 3.36 -9.33
C ALA A 90 12.54 2.22 -9.34
N GLU A 91 13.26 2.03 -8.23
CA GLU A 91 14.32 1.03 -8.09
C GLU A 91 13.79 -0.42 -8.04
N SER A 92 12.53 -0.62 -7.64
CA SER A 92 11.86 -1.94 -7.69
C SER A 92 11.49 -2.37 -9.11
N GLY A 93 11.63 -1.49 -10.10
CA GLY A 93 11.15 -1.72 -11.47
C GLY A 93 9.65 -1.46 -11.66
N PHE A 94 8.89 -1.18 -10.58
CA PHE A 94 7.45 -0.92 -10.66
C PHE A 94 7.11 0.20 -11.64
N ARG A 95 7.85 1.31 -11.60
CA ARG A 95 7.57 2.42 -12.52
C ARG A 95 7.83 2.09 -13.99
N TYR A 96 8.80 1.21 -14.29
CA TYR A 96 9.16 0.90 -15.68
C TYR A 96 8.02 0.24 -16.46
N ILE A 97 7.24 -0.62 -15.78
CA ILE A 97 6.10 -1.31 -16.39
C ILE A 97 4.82 -0.46 -16.42
N ASN A 98 4.84 0.76 -15.90
CA ASN A 98 3.69 1.66 -15.87
C ASN A 98 3.94 2.84 -16.82
N GLY A 99 3.15 2.94 -17.88
CA GLY A 99 3.29 3.99 -18.90
C GLY A 99 2.83 3.50 -20.26
N PHE A 100 3.28 4.17 -21.31
CA PHE A 100 2.97 3.79 -22.69
C PHE A 100 4.18 3.10 -23.33
N PRO A 101 3.95 2.03 -24.11
CA PRO A 101 5.01 1.41 -24.87
C PRO A 101 5.41 2.29 -26.05
N ASP A 102 6.69 2.29 -26.36
CA ASP A 102 7.22 2.77 -27.63
C ASP A 102 6.83 1.79 -28.74
N GLU A 103 6.32 2.29 -29.86
CA GLU A 103 5.76 1.45 -30.93
C GLU A 103 6.82 0.55 -31.58
N ALA A 104 8.07 1.00 -31.64
CA ALA A 104 9.15 0.26 -32.28
C ALA A 104 9.81 -0.75 -31.35
N SER A 105 10.10 -0.36 -30.11
CA SER A 105 10.88 -1.16 -29.17
C SER A 105 10.06 -1.90 -28.12
N GLY A 106 8.80 -1.50 -27.88
CA GLY A 106 7.98 -1.98 -26.77
C GLY A 106 8.50 -1.56 -25.39
N ALA A 107 9.56 -0.75 -25.34
CA ALA A 107 10.12 -0.21 -24.11
C ALA A 107 9.31 1.02 -23.65
N LEU A 108 9.75 1.65 -22.55
CA LEU A 108 9.10 2.84 -22.01
C LEU A 108 9.18 4.04 -22.96
N ASN A 109 8.02 4.59 -23.34
CA ASN A 109 7.90 5.83 -24.10
C ASN A 109 7.63 7.02 -23.16
N GLY A 110 8.63 7.88 -22.99
CA GLY A 110 8.56 9.05 -22.11
C GLY A 110 8.68 8.71 -20.62
N PRO A 111 8.38 9.67 -19.72
CA PRO A 111 8.40 9.43 -18.28
C PRO A 111 7.38 8.35 -17.86
N PRO A 112 7.71 7.48 -16.90
CA PRO A 112 6.78 6.47 -16.43
C PRO A 112 5.57 7.11 -15.74
N VAL A 113 4.41 6.47 -15.89
CA VAL A 113 3.18 6.85 -15.19
C VAL A 113 3.22 6.24 -13.79
N ARG A 114 2.83 7.01 -12.77
CA ARG A 114 2.71 6.51 -11.40
C ARG A 114 1.29 6.69 -10.88
N PRO A 115 0.85 5.85 -9.92
CA PRO A 115 -0.32 6.16 -9.11
C PRO A 115 -0.18 7.53 -8.44
N ASN A 116 -1.24 8.34 -8.46
CA ASN A 116 -1.28 9.66 -7.81
C ASN A 116 -1.59 9.57 -6.30
N ILE A 117 -0.94 8.60 -5.64
CA ILE A 117 -0.99 8.31 -4.21
C ILE A 117 0.35 7.68 -3.80
N SER A 118 0.63 7.60 -2.49
CA SER A 118 1.84 6.93 -2.01
C SER A 118 1.63 5.42 -1.90
N LEU A 119 1.70 4.74 -3.05
CA LEU A 119 1.50 3.29 -3.12
C LEU A 119 2.60 2.54 -2.36
N GLY A 120 3.88 2.87 -2.59
CA GLY A 120 4.99 2.23 -1.90
C GLY A 120 4.90 2.29 -0.38
N ASP A 121 4.56 3.46 0.18
CA ASP A 121 4.41 3.63 1.63
C ASP A 121 3.22 2.81 2.16
N SER A 122 2.12 2.78 1.42
CA SER A 122 0.92 2.01 1.81
C SER A 122 1.19 0.50 1.82
N VAL A 123 1.89 0.01 0.79
CA VAL A 123 2.25 -1.41 0.66
C VAL A 123 3.25 -1.81 1.73
N ALA A 124 4.26 -0.98 2.02
CA ALA A 124 5.19 -1.20 3.12
C ALA A 124 4.49 -1.19 4.48
N GLY A 125 3.53 -0.27 4.69
CA GLY A 125 2.70 -0.25 5.90
C GLY A 125 1.87 -1.53 6.08
N LEU A 126 1.33 -2.09 4.99
CA LEU A 126 0.63 -3.38 5.02
C LEU A 126 1.57 -4.54 5.31
N HIS A 127 2.78 -4.56 4.72
CA HIS A 127 3.80 -5.57 5.05
C HIS A 127 4.26 -5.46 6.50
N ALA A 128 4.41 -4.25 7.03
CA ALA A 128 4.72 -4.00 8.43
C ALA A 128 3.62 -4.54 9.35
N ALA A 129 2.36 -4.16 9.10
CA ALA A 129 1.23 -4.67 9.88
C ALA A 129 1.14 -6.20 9.83
N PHE A 130 1.25 -6.80 8.65
CA PHE A 130 1.21 -8.26 8.49
C PHE A 130 2.39 -8.94 9.20
N GLY A 131 3.60 -8.41 9.04
CA GLY A 131 4.80 -8.89 9.71
C GLY A 131 4.70 -8.78 11.24
N THR A 132 4.15 -7.68 11.77
CA THR A 132 3.86 -7.53 13.21
C THR A 132 2.88 -8.59 13.70
N VAL A 133 1.79 -8.86 12.95
CA VAL A 133 0.84 -9.92 13.30
C VAL A 133 1.52 -11.29 13.31
N LEU A 134 2.35 -11.60 12.30
CA LEU A 134 3.13 -12.85 12.28
C LEU A 134 4.09 -12.95 13.47
N ALA A 135 4.75 -11.85 13.83
CA ALA A 135 5.63 -11.78 14.99
C ALA A 135 4.86 -11.99 16.30
N LEU A 136 3.66 -11.43 16.44
CA LEU A 136 2.78 -11.65 17.60
C LEU A 136 2.37 -13.13 17.72
N LEU A 137 1.99 -13.77 16.61
CA LEU A 137 1.66 -15.19 16.57
C LEU A 137 2.88 -16.08 16.88
N GLN A 138 4.05 -15.72 16.35
CA GLN A 138 5.31 -16.41 16.66
C GLN A 138 5.62 -16.31 18.16
N ARG A 139 5.52 -15.10 18.74
CA ARG A 139 5.73 -14.84 20.17
C ARG A 139 4.75 -15.65 21.02
N GLN A 140 3.48 -15.75 20.62
CA GLN A 140 2.50 -16.58 21.32
C GLN A 140 2.92 -18.05 21.36
N ARG A 141 3.33 -18.62 20.22
CA ARG A 141 3.80 -20.02 20.14
C ARG A 141 5.04 -20.26 21.02
N LYS A 142 5.97 -19.31 21.05
CA LYS A 142 7.14 -19.38 21.95
C LYS A 142 6.71 -19.40 23.41
N LYS A 143 5.79 -18.53 23.81
CA LYS A 143 5.25 -18.49 25.18
C LYS A 143 4.61 -19.80 25.58
N GLU A 144 3.84 -20.43 24.69
CA GLU A 144 3.23 -21.75 24.90
C GLU A 144 4.29 -22.86 25.09
N ALA A 145 5.45 -22.72 24.45
CA ALA A 145 6.61 -23.61 24.62
C ALA A 145 7.49 -23.26 25.84
N GLY A 146 7.14 -22.24 26.64
CA GLY A 146 7.94 -21.77 27.77
C GLY A 146 9.16 -20.93 27.38
N GLU A 147 9.21 -20.46 26.12
CA GLU A 147 10.26 -19.59 25.60
C GLU A 147 9.80 -18.12 25.60
N ALA A 148 10.68 -17.21 26.02
CA ALA A 148 10.51 -15.78 25.78
C ALA A 148 11.12 -15.40 24.43
N GLY A 149 10.64 -14.31 23.83
CA GLY A 149 11.33 -13.75 22.67
C GLY A 149 10.45 -13.03 21.68
N GLY A 150 10.50 -11.70 21.74
CA GLY A 150 10.15 -10.82 20.65
C GLY A 150 11.11 -10.98 19.47
N THR A 151 10.72 -10.43 18.33
CA THR A 151 11.52 -10.47 17.10
C THR A 151 11.53 -9.09 16.44
N THR A 152 12.47 -8.89 15.54
CA THR A 152 12.49 -7.71 14.67
C THR A 152 11.85 -8.06 13.34
N VAL A 153 10.82 -7.30 12.97
CA VAL A 153 10.20 -7.27 11.66
C VAL A 153 10.89 -6.14 10.89
N ASP A 154 11.78 -6.50 9.96
CA ASP A 154 12.44 -5.58 9.03
C ASP A 154 11.61 -5.50 7.74
N VAL A 155 11.18 -4.29 7.38
CA VAL A 155 10.39 -4.04 6.18
C VAL A 155 11.07 -2.95 5.35
N SER A 156 11.45 -3.30 4.13
CA SER A 156 11.86 -2.31 3.14
C SER A 156 10.73 -1.96 2.18
N ILE A 157 10.63 -0.69 1.79
CA ILE A 157 9.71 -0.26 0.73
C ILE A 157 10.10 -0.92 -0.61
N LEU A 158 11.40 -1.04 -0.89
CA LEU A 158 11.91 -1.68 -2.11
C LEU A 158 11.41 -3.13 -2.25
N GLU A 159 11.61 -3.97 -1.23
CA GLU A 159 11.20 -5.39 -1.27
C GLU A 159 9.68 -5.53 -1.19
N SER A 160 9.01 -4.64 -0.46
CA SER A 160 7.54 -4.60 -0.43
C SER A 160 6.95 -4.35 -1.82
N MET A 161 7.56 -3.44 -2.60
CA MET A 161 7.17 -3.22 -4.00
C MET A 161 7.59 -4.38 -4.89
N LEU A 162 8.79 -4.95 -4.69
CA LEU A 162 9.26 -6.12 -5.43
C LEU A 162 8.29 -7.29 -5.35
N ASN A 163 7.75 -7.58 -4.17
CA ASN A 163 6.78 -8.65 -3.96
C ASN A 163 5.47 -8.46 -4.75
N LEU A 164 5.14 -7.24 -5.17
CA LEU A 164 3.99 -6.95 -6.02
C LEU A 164 4.27 -7.09 -7.51
N MET A 165 5.51 -7.34 -7.91
CA MET A 165 5.90 -7.40 -9.32
C MET A 165 5.56 -8.76 -10.00
N GLU A 166 4.78 -9.61 -9.35
CA GLU A 166 4.29 -10.89 -9.90
C GLU A 166 5.41 -11.74 -10.56
N GLY A 167 5.18 -12.23 -11.78
CA GLY A 167 6.06 -13.14 -12.51
C GLY A 167 7.18 -12.48 -13.30
N ILE A 168 7.44 -11.17 -13.17
CA ILE A 168 8.42 -10.49 -14.05
C ILE A 168 9.84 -11.02 -13.90
N ILE A 169 10.25 -11.40 -12.69
CA ILE A 169 11.59 -11.92 -12.43
C ILE A 169 11.73 -13.31 -13.08
N PRO A 170 10.82 -14.28 -12.83
CA PRO A 170 10.85 -15.55 -13.55
C PRO A 170 10.79 -15.43 -15.08
N GLU A 171 10.07 -14.44 -15.61
CA GLU A 171 10.01 -14.18 -17.06
C GLU A 171 11.37 -13.75 -17.63
N TYR A 172 12.05 -12.85 -16.93
CA TYR A 172 13.38 -12.42 -17.31
C TYR A 172 14.40 -13.56 -17.14
N ASP A 173 14.45 -14.19 -15.96
CA ASP A 173 15.41 -15.24 -15.64
C ASP A 173 15.30 -16.43 -16.61
N ARG A 174 14.08 -16.90 -16.88
CA ARG A 174 13.89 -18.12 -17.67
C ARG A 174 13.82 -17.89 -19.18
N LYS A 175 13.37 -16.72 -19.62
CA LYS A 175 13.07 -16.44 -21.04
C LYS A 175 13.77 -15.19 -21.60
N SER A 176 14.60 -14.52 -20.80
CA SER A 176 15.23 -13.24 -21.16
C SER A 176 14.23 -12.17 -21.62
N LYS A 177 12.98 -12.27 -21.14
CA LYS A 177 11.92 -11.34 -21.50
C LYS A 177 11.91 -10.16 -20.53
N ILE A 178 12.13 -8.97 -21.05
CA ILE A 178 11.98 -7.72 -20.30
C ILE A 178 10.52 -7.28 -20.45
N ARG A 179 9.78 -7.26 -19.34
CA ARG A 179 8.40 -6.76 -19.35
C ARG A 179 8.43 -5.23 -19.51
N GLY A 180 7.91 -4.75 -20.63
CA GLY A 180 7.70 -3.32 -20.88
C GLY A 180 6.37 -2.81 -20.33
N PRO A 181 6.09 -1.52 -20.49
CA PRO A 181 4.80 -0.94 -20.11
C PRO A 181 3.66 -1.42 -21.00
N SER A 182 2.44 -1.44 -20.44
CA SER A 182 1.25 -2.00 -21.09
C SER A 182 0.13 -0.98 -21.35
N GLY A 183 0.37 0.32 -21.11
CA GLY A 183 -0.69 1.33 -21.13
C GLY A 183 -1.74 1.04 -20.06
N SER A 184 -3.00 1.02 -20.47
CA SER A 184 -4.16 0.66 -19.62
C SER A 184 -4.53 -0.82 -19.68
N SER A 185 -3.70 -1.67 -20.29
CA SER A 185 -3.92 -3.12 -20.44
C SER A 185 -2.99 -3.93 -19.52
N VAL A 186 -3.16 -5.25 -19.48
CA VAL A 186 -2.24 -6.19 -18.81
C VAL A 186 -1.53 -7.05 -19.85
N THR A 187 -0.19 -6.98 -19.88
CA THR A 187 0.64 -7.71 -20.85
C THR A 187 0.31 -9.19 -20.86
N GLY A 188 -0.05 -9.71 -22.03
CA GLY A 188 -0.32 -11.13 -22.23
C GLY A 188 -1.73 -11.59 -21.85
N ILE A 189 -2.63 -10.71 -21.40
CA ILE A 189 -4.00 -11.06 -21.01
C ILE A 189 -4.99 -10.19 -21.81
N VAL A 190 -5.79 -10.82 -22.66
CA VAL A 190 -6.66 -10.11 -23.63
C VAL A 190 -8.10 -10.62 -23.58
N PRO A 191 -9.12 -9.72 -23.48
CA PRO A 191 -9.04 -8.27 -23.27
C PRO A 191 -8.92 -7.88 -21.79
N THR A 192 -8.23 -6.77 -21.50
CA THR A 192 -8.10 -6.18 -20.15
C THR A 192 -8.07 -4.64 -20.14
N ASN A 193 -8.26 -3.99 -21.29
CA ASN A 193 -8.03 -2.55 -21.44
C ASN A 193 -9.21 -1.70 -20.91
N ALA A 194 -8.97 -0.40 -20.74
CA ALA A 194 -10.03 0.60 -20.55
C ALA A 194 -10.54 1.09 -21.92
N TYR A 195 -11.85 1.00 -22.15
CA TYR A 195 -12.48 1.33 -23.42
C TYR A 195 -13.30 2.61 -23.32
N PRO A 196 -13.18 3.56 -24.27
CA PRO A 196 -13.95 4.79 -24.24
C PRO A 196 -15.43 4.52 -24.51
N CYS A 197 -16.30 5.33 -23.89
CA CYS A 197 -17.75 5.32 -24.12
C CYS A 197 -18.23 6.70 -24.59
N LEU A 198 -19.46 6.78 -25.09
CA LEU A 198 -20.12 8.04 -25.42
C LEU A 198 -20.37 8.85 -24.14
N PRO A 199 -19.90 10.10 -24.04
CA PRO A 199 -20.20 10.98 -22.90
C PRO A 199 -21.69 11.27 -22.76
N ALA A 200 -22.17 11.43 -21.53
CA ALA A 200 -23.60 11.68 -21.24
C ALA A 200 -24.12 13.00 -21.82
N SER A 201 -23.24 13.97 -22.10
CA SER A 201 -23.56 15.25 -22.74
C SER A 201 -22.51 15.58 -23.79
N SER A 202 -22.95 16.08 -24.94
CA SER A 202 -22.07 16.55 -26.02
C SER A 202 -21.17 17.73 -25.62
N SER A 203 -21.49 18.41 -24.51
CA SER A 203 -20.66 19.47 -23.93
C SER A 203 -19.65 18.97 -22.89
N SER A 204 -19.69 17.70 -22.49
CA SER A 204 -18.74 17.13 -21.53
C SER A 204 -17.39 16.89 -22.21
N THR A 205 -16.36 17.59 -21.77
CA THR A 205 -14.98 17.36 -22.23
C THR A 205 -14.27 16.25 -21.45
N THR A 206 -14.87 15.76 -20.36
CA THR A 206 -14.31 14.65 -19.58
C THR A 206 -14.55 13.33 -20.31
N PRO A 207 -13.49 12.59 -20.67
CA PRO A 207 -13.64 11.29 -21.30
C PRO A 207 -14.18 10.28 -20.28
N VAL A 208 -15.04 9.38 -20.74
CA VAL A 208 -15.63 8.31 -19.93
C VAL A 208 -15.13 6.96 -20.42
N TYR A 209 -14.73 6.10 -19.47
CA TYR A 209 -14.14 4.81 -19.76
C TYR A 209 -14.81 3.70 -18.97
N ILE A 210 -14.75 2.51 -19.53
CA ILE A 210 -15.22 1.27 -18.91
C ILE A 210 -14.14 0.20 -19.02
N VAL A 211 -14.00 -0.61 -17.97
CA VAL A 211 -13.13 -1.78 -17.94
C VAL A 211 -14.00 -3.02 -18.07
N ILE A 212 -13.61 -3.93 -18.96
CA ILE A 212 -14.35 -5.17 -19.23
C ILE A 212 -13.48 -6.36 -18.84
N GLY A 213 -13.96 -7.14 -17.87
CA GLY A 213 -13.30 -8.38 -17.43
C GLY A 213 -13.76 -9.58 -18.24
N ALA A 214 -13.20 -9.78 -19.44
CA ALA A 214 -13.58 -10.87 -20.34
C ALA A 214 -12.39 -11.69 -20.85
N ASN A 215 -11.29 -11.75 -20.11
CA ASN A 215 -10.05 -12.43 -20.48
C ASN A 215 -10.13 -13.97 -20.46
N GLY A 216 -11.05 -14.55 -19.68
CA GLY A 216 -11.30 -15.99 -19.69
C GLY A 216 -12.03 -16.45 -20.96
N ASP A 217 -11.64 -17.58 -21.56
CA ASP A 217 -12.06 -17.98 -22.91
C ASP A 217 -13.59 -18.01 -23.11
N THR A 218 -14.33 -18.48 -22.11
CA THR A 218 -15.81 -18.51 -22.17
C THR A 218 -16.42 -17.12 -22.16
N LEU A 219 -15.88 -16.21 -21.34
CA LEU A 219 -16.35 -14.81 -21.27
C LEU A 219 -15.94 -14.05 -22.53
N TYR A 220 -14.73 -14.29 -23.03
CA TYR A 220 -14.24 -13.74 -24.29
C TYR A 220 -15.16 -14.07 -25.46
N ALA A 221 -15.45 -15.36 -25.67
CA ALA A 221 -16.32 -15.79 -26.75
C ALA A 221 -17.70 -15.13 -26.63
N ARG A 222 -18.26 -15.06 -25.42
CA ARG A 222 -19.54 -14.38 -25.17
C ARG A 222 -19.49 -12.90 -25.50
N LEU A 223 -18.42 -12.20 -25.11
CA LEU A 223 -18.21 -10.79 -25.44
C LEU A 223 -18.18 -10.58 -26.96
N MET A 224 -17.41 -11.38 -27.69
CA MET A 224 -17.31 -11.27 -29.15
C MET A 224 -18.66 -11.47 -29.85
N HIS A 225 -19.50 -12.38 -29.35
CA HIS A 225 -20.87 -12.53 -29.86
C HIS A 225 -21.74 -11.31 -29.52
N LEU A 226 -21.70 -10.83 -28.27
CA LEU A 226 -22.47 -9.67 -27.81
C LEU A 226 -22.18 -8.41 -28.62
N ILE A 227 -20.91 -8.15 -28.92
CA ILE A 227 -20.50 -6.95 -29.68
C ILE A 227 -20.67 -7.09 -31.19
N GLY A 228 -21.20 -8.22 -31.68
CA GLY A 228 -21.41 -8.47 -33.10
C GLY A 228 -20.15 -8.84 -33.89
N ALA A 229 -19.11 -9.33 -33.21
CA ALA A 229 -17.83 -9.76 -33.80
C ALA A 229 -17.55 -11.27 -33.62
N PRO A 230 -18.49 -12.19 -33.92
CA PRO A 230 -18.30 -13.63 -33.66
C PRO A 230 -17.14 -14.26 -34.45
N HIS A 231 -16.72 -13.64 -35.56
CA HIS A 231 -15.54 -14.07 -36.32
C HIS A 231 -14.24 -13.95 -35.50
N LEU A 232 -14.20 -13.04 -34.52
CA LEU A 232 -13.12 -12.93 -33.53
C LEU A 232 -13.22 -13.98 -32.41
N ALA A 233 -14.23 -14.86 -32.42
CA ALA A 233 -14.32 -16.02 -31.53
C ALA A 233 -14.01 -17.35 -32.25
N SER A 234 -13.40 -17.29 -33.43
CA SER A 234 -13.01 -18.49 -34.20
C SER A 234 -11.85 -19.25 -33.52
N PRO A 235 -11.50 -20.48 -33.99
CA PRO A 235 -10.44 -21.29 -33.37
C PRO A 235 -9.08 -20.61 -33.20
N GLN A 236 -8.77 -19.59 -34.01
CA GLN A 236 -7.53 -18.80 -33.90
C GLN A 236 -7.55 -17.78 -32.74
N TYR A 237 -8.68 -17.60 -32.06
CA TYR A 237 -8.87 -16.73 -30.89
C TYR A 237 -9.36 -17.50 -29.65
N ALA A 238 -9.43 -18.83 -29.73
CA ALA A 238 -10.08 -19.68 -28.73
C ALA A 238 -9.40 -19.61 -27.36
N GLN A 239 -8.08 -19.38 -27.33
CA GLN A 239 -7.27 -19.39 -26.12
C GLN A 239 -6.49 -18.09 -25.96
N ASN A 240 -6.26 -17.65 -24.72
CA ASN A 240 -5.64 -16.37 -24.43
C ASN A 240 -4.27 -16.16 -25.11
N HIS A 241 -3.42 -17.19 -25.18
CA HIS A 241 -2.11 -17.07 -25.85
C HIS A 241 -2.22 -16.77 -27.35
N GLN A 242 -3.34 -17.14 -27.99
CA GLN A 242 -3.63 -16.82 -29.39
C GLN A 242 -4.19 -15.40 -29.54
N ARG A 243 -4.89 -14.89 -28.52
CA ARG A 243 -5.40 -13.51 -28.47
C ARG A 243 -4.32 -12.49 -28.13
N ALA A 244 -3.33 -12.89 -27.34
CA ALA A 244 -2.27 -12.04 -26.83
C ALA A 244 -1.14 -11.74 -27.83
N VAL A 245 -1.22 -12.22 -29.07
CA VAL A 245 -0.30 -11.80 -30.14
C VAL A 245 -0.72 -10.43 -30.67
N PRO A 246 0.23 -9.56 -31.08
CA PRO A 246 -0.08 -8.15 -31.37
C PRO A 246 -1.23 -7.94 -32.37
N ALA A 247 -1.23 -8.65 -33.50
CA ALA A 247 -2.26 -8.50 -34.52
C ALA A 247 -3.65 -8.94 -34.03
N ALA A 248 -3.74 -10.02 -33.24
CA ALA A 248 -4.99 -10.49 -32.68
C ALA A 248 -5.51 -9.53 -31.60
N GLN A 249 -4.63 -9.08 -30.71
CA GLN A 249 -4.96 -8.12 -29.66
C GLN A 249 -5.50 -6.82 -30.26
N SER A 250 -4.83 -6.23 -31.26
CA SER A 250 -5.28 -5.00 -31.91
C SER A 250 -6.67 -5.14 -32.54
N ALA A 251 -6.94 -6.26 -33.22
CA ALA A 251 -8.25 -6.52 -33.82
C ALA A 251 -9.36 -6.64 -32.77
N ILE A 252 -9.08 -7.33 -31.65
CA ILE A 252 -10.02 -7.48 -30.53
C ILE A 252 -10.29 -6.13 -29.86
N GLU A 253 -9.24 -5.36 -29.58
CA GLU A 253 -9.35 -4.06 -28.92
C GLU A 253 -10.10 -3.05 -29.79
N GLU A 254 -9.90 -3.06 -31.11
CA GLU A 254 -10.68 -2.23 -32.04
C GLU A 254 -12.16 -2.63 -32.05
N ALA A 255 -12.48 -3.92 -32.12
CA ALA A 255 -13.88 -4.36 -32.12
C ALA A 255 -14.61 -3.94 -30.83
N ILE A 256 -13.96 -4.08 -29.67
CA ILE A 256 -14.53 -3.65 -28.39
C ILE A 256 -14.68 -2.12 -28.36
N ARG A 257 -13.63 -1.38 -28.71
CA ARG A 257 -13.66 0.10 -28.76
C ARG A 257 -14.75 0.61 -29.68
N ALA A 258 -14.88 0.07 -30.89
CA ALA A 258 -15.89 0.48 -31.85
C ALA A 258 -17.31 0.28 -31.28
N TRP A 259 -17.52 -0.79 -30.52
CA TRP A 259 -18.80 -1.07 -29.88
C TRP A 259 -19.08 -0.16 -28.66
N THR A 260 -18.08 0.08 -27.79
CA THR A 260 -18.28 0.92 -26.60
C THR A 260 -18.37 2.42 -26.93
N SER A 261 -17.61 2.91 -27.91
CA SER A 261 -17.48 4.36 -28.19
C SER A 261 -18.77 5.02 -28.66
N VAL A 262 -19.73 4.24 -29.16
CA VAL A 262 -21.03 4.72 -29.66
C VAL A 262 -22.17 4.53 -28.65
N ARG A 263 -21.86 4.09 -27.43
CA ARG A 263 -22.85 3.76 -26.38
C ARG A 263 -22.53 4.50 -25.09
N SER A 264 -23.56 4.83 -24.32
CA SER A 264 -23.34 5.37 -22.97
C SER A 264 -22.74 4.31 -22.05
N THR A 265 -22.10 4.72 -20.95
CA THR A 265 -21.58 3.77 -19.95
C THR A 265 -22.69 2.89 -19.39
N THR A 266 -23.86 3.46 -19.12
CA THR A 266 -25.03 2.72 -18.63
C THR A 266 -25.51 1.65 -19.61
N ASP A 267 -25.59 1.96 -20.91
CA ASP A 267 -26.01 0.96 -21.91
C ASP A 267 -25.01 -0.19 -22.02
N VAL A 268 -23.71 0.13 -21.93
CA VAL A 268 -22.64 -0.86 -21.94
C VAL A 268 -22.71 -1.75 -20.70
N GLU A 269 -22.84 -1.17 -19.51
CA GLU A 269 -22.97 -1.89 -18.24
C GLU A 269 -24.16 -2.85 -18.28
N GLN A 270 -25.34 -2.36 -18.64
CA GLN A 270 -26.55 -3.18 -18.72
C GLN A 270 -26.42 -4.35 -19.71
N ALA A 271 -25.85 -4.11 -20.88
CA ALA A 271 -25.65 -5.15 -21.88
C ALA A 271 -24.67 -6.24 -21.41
N LEU A 272 -23.57 -5.84 -20.76
CA LEU A 272 -22.55 -6.76 -20.25
C LEU A 272 -23.05 -7.52 -19.02
N GLU A 273 -23.76 -6.88 -18.10
CA GLU A 273 -24.40 -7.52 -16.95
C GLU A 273 -25.45 -8.54 -17.37
N ALA A 274 -26.31 -8.22 -18.35
CA ALA A 274 -27.27 -9.16 -18.92
C ALA A 274 -26.57 -10.37 -19.54
N ALA A 275 -25.40 -10.17 -20.14
CA ALA A 275 -24.54 -11.23 -20.65
C ALA A 275 -23.68 -11.92 -19.56
N LYS A 276 -23.78 -11.52 -18.28
CA LYS A 276 -22.93 -12.01 -17.18
C LYS A 276 -21.44 -11.86 -17.47
N ILE A 277 -21.05 -10.72 -18.04
CA ILE A 277 -19.66 -10.33 -18.30
C ILE A 277 -19.30 -9.23 -17.28
N PRO A 278 -18.26 -9.44 -16.45
CA PRO A 278 -17.79 -8.43 -15.51
C PRO A 278 -17.44 -7.11 -16.18
N VAL A 279 -17.91 -6.02 -15.60
CA VAL A 279 -17.75 -4.67 -16.12
C VAL A 279 -17.63 -3.69 -14.96
N GLY A 280 -16.83 -2.63 -15.13
CA GLY A 280 -16.75 -1.54 -14.17
C GLY A 280 -16.41 -0.22 -14.84
N ARG A 281 -17.21 0.82 -14.56
CA ARG A 281 -16.92 2.19 -14.99
C ARG A 281 -15.74 2.80 -14.23
N VAL A 282 -14.94 3.60 -14.94
CA VAL A 282 -13.95 4.48 -14.32
C VAL A 282 -14.67 5.67 -13.68
N VAL A 283 -14.59 5.77 -12.35
CA VAL A 283 -15.31 6.77 -11.54
C VAL A 283 -14.36 7.74 -10.85
N ASN A 284 -14.82 8.96 -10.60
CA ASN A 284 -14.09 9.94 -9.77
C ASN A 284 -14.58 9.89 -8.30
N VAL A 285 -13.92 10.65 -7.42
CA VAL A 285 -14.25 10.67 -5.98
C VAL A 285 -15.68 11.13 -5.69
N LYS A 286 -16.24 12.05 -6.49
CA LYS A 286 -17.63 12.52 -6.34
C LYS A 286 -18.61 11.39 -6.62
N ASP A 287 -18.40 10.66 -7.71
CA ASP A 287 -19.21 9.48 -8.07
C ASP A 287 -19.09 8.39 -6.98
N MET A 288 -17.89 8.13 -6.47
CA MET A 288 -17.67 7.17 -5.37
C MET A 288 -18.46 7.54 -4.11
N VAL A 289 -18.43 8.81 -3.69
CA VAL A 289 -19.07 9.30 -2.46
C VAL A 289 -20.58 9.41 -2.61
N GLU A 290 -21.06 9.96 -3.73
CA GLU A 290 -22.48 10.28 -3.91
C GLU A 290 -23.28 9.14 -4.54
N GLN A 291 -22.66 8.35 -5.43
CA GLN A 291 -23.33 7.35 -6.28
C GLN A 291 -22.85 5.91 -6.02
N GLY A 292 -21.80 5.71 -5.20
CA GLY A 292 -21.26 4.39 -4.88
C GLY A 292 -22.19 3.55 -4.00
N GLU A 293 -23.21 2.92 -4.58
CA GLU A 293 -24.19 2.08 -3.88
C GLU A 293 -23.51 0.99 -3.03
N GLN A 294 -22.59 0.24 -3.64
CA GLN A 294 -21.86 -0.83 -2.96
C GLN A 294 -20.95 -0.31 -1.84
N LEU A 295 -20.32 0.86 -2.02
CA LEU A 295 -19.48 1.49 -0.99
C LEU A 295 -20.33 1.90 0.22
N ARG A 296 -21.53 2.44 -0.03
CA ARG A 296 -22.50 2.82 1.01
C ARG A 296 -23.05 1.60 1.72
N ALA A 297 -23.48 0.58 0.98
CA ALA A 297 -24.04 -0.66 1.53
C ALA A 297 -23.03 -1.39 2.43
N ARG A 298 -21.73 -1.27 2.15
CA ARG A 298 -20.65 -1.84 2.95
C ARG A 298 -20.08 -0.90 4.02
N GLY A 299 -20.64 0.29 4.21
CA GLY A 299 -20.13 1.27 5.19
C GLY A 299 -18.68 1.68 4.94
N ALA A 300 -18.25 1.69 3.67
CA ALA A 300 -16.87 1.91 3.26
C ALA A 300 -16.42 3.38 3.32
N ILE A 301 -17.38 4.29 3.38
CA ILE A 301 -17.15 5.73 3.56
C ILE A 301 -17.91 6.12 4.82
N GLN A 302 -17.19 6.58 5.84
CA GLN A 302 -17.73 6.85 7.17
C GLN A 302 -17.54 8.32 7.52
N ASP A 303 -18.53 8.91 8.21
CA ASP A 303 -18.41 10.24 8.79
C ASP A 303 -17.66 10.14 10.13
N VAL A 304 -16.55 10.87 10.25
CA VAL A 304 -15.68 10.91 11.43
C VAL A 304 -15.69 12.32 11.99
N TRP A 305 -15.90 12.45 13.30
CA TRP A 305 -15.90 13.76 13.98
C TRP A 305 -14.49 14.29 14.19
N VAL A 306 -14.29 15.57 13.89
CA VAL A 306 -13.07 16.34 14.09
C VAL A 306 -13.36 17.45 15.11
N PRO A 307 -12.80 17.38 16.32
CA PRO A 307 -12.90 18.47 17.29
C PRO A 307 -12.21 19.74 16.76
N SER A 308 -12.75 20.91 17.07
CA SER A 308 -12.11 22.22 16.81
C SER A 308 -11.88 22.95 18.14
N LYS A 309 -10.76 23.68 18.26
CA LYS A 309 -10.50 24.51 19.45
C LYS A 309 -11.29 25.81 19.34
N GLY A 310 -12.33 25.95 20.15
CA GLY A 310 -13.07 27.21 20.32
C GLY A 310 -14.24 27.44 19.35
N GLU A 311 -14.56 26.45 18.51
CA GLU A 311 -15.74 26.40 17.65
C GLU A 311 -16.43 25.04 17.79
N ASP A 312 -17.65 24.91 17.28
CA ASP A 312 -18.27 23.60 17.09
C ASP A 312 -17.39 22.79 16.11
N GLY A 313 -17.08 21.53 16.45
CA GLY A 313 -16.31 20.65 15.57
C GLY A 313 -17.02 20.37 14.24
N TRP A 314 -16.42 19.54 13.39
CA TRP A 314 -16.96 19.22 12.07
C TRP A 314 -16.80 17.75 11.72
N SER A 315 -17.63 17.24 10.82
CA SER A 315 -17.53 15.86 10.32
C SER A 315 -16.78 15.81 9.00
N VAL A 316 -15.94 14.77 8.83
CA VAL A 316 -15.20 14.48 7.61
C VAL A 316 -15.46 13.06 7.14
N LYS A 317 -15.54 12.86 5.83
CA LYS A 317 -15.65 11.52 5.24
C LYS A 317 -14.28 10.86 5.19
N MET A 318 -14.17 9.66 5.75
CA MET A 318 -12.96 8.83 5.72
C MET A 318 -13.28 7.41 5.21
N GLN A 319 -12.25 6.70 4.77
CA GLN A 319 -12.37 5.29 4.43
C GLN A 319 -12.68 4.47 5.69
N GLY A 320 -13.55 3.46 5.55
CA GLY A 320 -13.78 2.45 6.57
C GLY A 320 -12.58 1.53 6.76
N THR A 321 -12.65 0.65 7.77
CA THR A 321 -11.60 -0.33 8.05
C THR A 321 -11.83 -1.63 7.29
N PHE A 322 -10.79 -2.14 6.64
CA PHE A 322 -10.83 -3.39 5.86
C PHE A 322 -9.60 -4.27 6.14
N PRO A 323 -9.71 -5.61 6.06
CA PRO A 323 -10.91 -6.39 5.70
C PRO A 323 -12.01 -6.34 6.79
N VAL A 324 -13.25 -6.68 6.40
CA VAL A 324 -14.34 -6.85 7.35
C VAL A 324 -14.15 -8.20 8.04
N LEU A 325 -14.06 -8.19 9.37
CA LEU A 325 -13.97 -9.39 10.19
C LEU A 325 -15.33 -9.63 10.85
N GLU A 326 -15.90 -10.80 10.65
CA GLU A 326 -17.14 -11.20 11.32
C GLU A 326 -16.99 -11.11 12.84
N GLY A 327 -17.99 -10.54 13.51
CA GLY A 327 -17.96 -10.32 14.95
C GLY A 327 -17.08 -9.14 15.42
N CYS A 328 -16.47 -8.38 14.51
CA CYS A 328 -15.65 -7.21 14.83
C CYS A 328 -16.24 -5.92 14.25
N GLU A 329 -16.63 -4.98 15.13
CA GLU A 329 -17.10 -3.65 14.72
C GLU A 329 -15.92 -2.68 14.50
N ALA A 330 -15.03 -3.02 13.56
CA ALA A 330 -13.90 -2.15 13.23
C ALA A 330 -14.38 -0.88 12.50
N LYS A 331 -14.13 0.28 13.12
CA LYS A 331 -14.40 1.60 12.54
C LYS A 331 -13.35 2.64 12.97
N PRO A 332 -13.03 3.65 12.14
CA PRO A 332 -12.32 4.84 12.58
C PRO A 332 -12.95 5.42 13.86
N ARG A 333 -12.14 5.51 14.93
CA ARG A 333 -12.62 6.01 16.23
C ARG A 333 -12.53 7.52 16.35
N TRP A 334 -11.56 8.13 15.68
CA TRP A 334 -11.28 9.55 15.69
C TRP A 334 -10.50 9.95 14.43
N ALA A 335 -10.55 11.23 14.06
CA ALA A 335 -9.82 11.78 12.91
C ALA A 335 -8.34 12.07 13.18
N GLY A 336 -7.98 12.14 14.46
CA GLY A 336 -6.65 12.44 14.97
C GLY A 336 -6.81 13.24 16.26
N PRO A 337 -6.09 12.91 17.34
CA PRO A 337 -6.02 13.83 18.47
C PRO A 337 -5.16 15.06 18.10
N ASP A 338 -5.40 16.16 18.80
CA ASP A 338 -4.47 17.29 18.79
C ASP A 338 -3.08 16.86 19.31
N LEU A 339 -2.05 17.60 18.91
CA LEU A 339 -0.70 17.40 19.41
C LEU A 339 -0.67 17.45 20.94
N GLY A 340 -0.20 16.37 21.57
CA GLY A 340 -0.07 16.26 23.02
C GLY A 340 -1.37 15.97 23.79
N ALA A 341 -2.50 15.72 23.12
CA ALA A 341 -3.81 15.57 23.78
C ALA A 341 -3.85 14.48 24.87
N HIS A 342 -3.04 13.43 24.73
CA HIS A 342 -3.01 12.29 25.66
C HIS A 342 -1.74 12.23 26.51
N THR A 343 -0.90 13.28 26.53
CA THR A 343 0.38 13.27 27.27
C THR A 343 0.15 12.99 28.75
N GLY A 344 -0.81 13.69 29.39
CA GLY A 344 -1.15 13.48 30.79
C GLY A 344 -1.69 12.07 31.05
N ASP A 345 -2.62 11.60 30.23
CA ASP A 345 -3.24 10.27 30.36
C ASP A 345 -2.21 9.14 30.24
N VAL A 346 -1.29 9.24 29.28
CA VAL A 346 -0.24 8.23 29.05
C VAL A 346 0.78 8.25 30.18
N LEU A 347 1.32 9.41 30.54
CA LEU A 347 2.39 9.49 31.54
C LEU A 347 1.86 9.27 32.98
N GLY A 348 0.70 9.82 33.31
CA GLY A 348 0.05 9.59 34.60
C GLY A 348 -0.53 8.19 34.69
N GLY A 349 -1.27 7.74 33.68
CA GLY A 349 -1.96 6.46 33.70
C GLY A 349 -1.04 5.26 33.49
N LEU A 350 -0.22 5.25 32.43
CA LEU A 350 0.63 4.10 32.10
C LEU A 350 1.95 4.09 32.86
N LEU A 351 2.56 5.24 33.14
CA LEU A 351 3.84 5.29 33.86
C LEU A 351 3.69 5.64 35.35
N GLY A 352 2.53 6.14 35.79
CA GLY A 352 2.28 6.46 37.20
C GLY A 352 2.90 7.78 37.64
N LEU A 353 3.23 8.69 36.72
CA LEU A 353 3.80 9.99 37.07
C LEU A 353 2.73 10.84 37.79
N SER A 354 3.13 11.44 38.90
CA SER A 354 2.30 12.39 39.64
C SER A 354 2.17 13.73 38.90
N GLU A 355 1.13 14.49 39.22
CA GLU A 355 0.91 15.84 38.68
C GLU A 355 2.09 16.78 38.92
N ALA A 356 2.77 16.63 40.07
CA ALA A 356 3.98 17.36 40.36
C ALA A 356 5.15 16.97 39.46
N GLU A 357 5.23 15.71 39.01
CA GLU A 357 6.23 15.26 38.03
C GLU A 357 5.89 15.75 36.62
N LEU A 358 4.63 15.65 36.20
CA LEU A 358 4.18 16.17 34.91
C LEU A 358 4.42 17.68 34.78
N GLN A 359 4.11 18.45 35.82
CA GLN A 359 4.38 19.88 35.85
C GLN A 359 5.87 20.20 35.73
N ARG A 360 6.73 19.44 36.43
CA ARG A 360 8.19 19.58 36.30
C ARG A 360 8.71 19.24 34.90
N LEU A 361 8.09 18.29 34.19
CA LEU A 361 8.46 17.95 32.82
C LEU A 361 8.06 19.07 31.84
N LYS A 362 6.89 19.69 32.05
CA LYS A 362 6.44 20.86 31.28
C LYS A 362 7.34 22.07 31.47
N GLU A 363 7.69 22.39 32.72
CA GLU A 363 8.61 23.50 33.05
C GLU A 363 10.01 23.35 32.45
N LYS A 364 10.37 22.14 32.01
CA LYS A 364 11.64 21.82 31.37
C LYS A 364 11.55 21.63 29.86
N ASP A 365 10.39 21.92 29.26
CA ASP A 365 10.11 21.73 27.84
C ASP A 365 10.35 20.29 27.35
N ILE A 366 10.20 19.30 28.25
CA ILE A 366 10.30 17.87 27.89
C ILE A 366 8.97 17.37 27.30
N ILE A 367 7.85 17.93 27.77
CA ILE A 367 6.50 17.65 27.27
C ILE A 367 5.74 18.96 27.05
N GLY A 368 4.75 18.92 26.14
CA GLY A 368 3.88 20.05 25.79
C GLY A 368 2.67 20.24 26.69
#